data_AF-A0A9P9IRH4-F1
#
_entry.id   AF-A0A9P9IRH4-F1
#
_cell.length_a   1.000
_cell.length_b   1.000
_cell.length_c   1.000
_cell.angle_alpha   90.00
_cell.angle_beta   90.00
_cell.angle_gamma   90.00
#
_symmetry.space_group_name_H-M   'P 1'
#
loop_
_entity.id
_entity.type
_entity.pdbx_description
1 polymer ?
#
loop_
_entity_poly.entity_id
_entity_poly.type
_entity_poly.pdbx_seq_one_letter_code
_entity_poly.pdbx_strand_id
1 'polypeptide(L)'
;MASSRYISSRLAIGVSYCSLLQVTATIRAKSSIILSTHSLANYSRDQPSELFEYTSGRWLWNNSLKHSERSQHFNVSELKRLAAAAVNRNVEDVARFEKLAEGGFNRTFLVTMQDGFQLVGRVPYPVTKPKHLVIASEVATVDFLRLHGLPVPKIYSYSATSENPAGTEYIFMELVRGTNLGDIWFDLSEKARITVVTKLVELESRLFALPFPASGSLYYTKDMDAEGSKINVPFTNSSPESCFCIGPDLRLNLWYGKRLEIKVDRGPYTDSAAVLAAVAKKELAYLSKFGKPLHPFQRLHREIYNYQRRSPNEHVQNLERYLEIVPYIIPNGEDTLTRPTLRHPDLQPNNIFVSDDLSITSLIDWQHSSILPLFLQCGIPNSLQNYGDSISESLIPPELPRNFDELGETEQHKQVMLLRQRQLHYFYFAATAEFNSTHYNALAHDFSLLRRRLFHHASYPWEGDSVTLKADLIFLEKNWPNIMVSNSSMHDSARPPCPIVFSEDEVNECLRMNTAQIEADEQLQACRHAIGIGTEGWVPLDQYNEVKQRECKLKADALEAGESEEERLRLCEHWMFDDFDEEEYL
;
A
#
# COMPACT_ATOMS: atom_id res chain seq x y z
N MET A 1 0.43 -43.19 -6.78
CA MET A 1 0.08 -43.50 -5.37
C MET A 1 1.31 -43.62 -4.44
N ALA A 2 2.38 -42.83 -4.65
CA ALA A 2 3.50 -42.73 -3.71
C ALA A 2 3.94 -41.27 -3.42
N SER A 3 3.21 -40.28 -3.94
CA SER A 3 3.51 -38.84 -3.81
C SER A 3 2.55 -38.07 -2.90
N SER A 4 1.51 -38.72 -2.37
CA SER A 4 0.47 -38.10 -1.54
C SER A 4 0.68 -38.27 -0.03
N ARG A 5 1.77 -38.93 0.41
CA ARG A 5 2.08 -39.17 1.85
C ARG A 5 3.15 -38.24 2.42
N TYR A 6 3.74 -37.35 1.63
CA TYR A 6 4.86 -36.50 2.08
C TYR A 6 4.44 -35.12 2.64
N ILE A 7 3.19 -34.68 2.40
CA ILE A 7 2.69 -33.37 2.87
C ILE A 7 1.88 -33.49 4.19
N SER A 8 1.47 -34.70 4.57
CA SER A 8 0.61 -34.93 5.75
C SER A 8 1.37 -35.25 7.06
N SER A 9 2.72 -35.27 7.06
CA SER A 9 3.51 -35.71 8.22
C SER A 9 4.31 -34.63 8.95
N ARG A 10 4.16 -33.34 8.63
CA ARG A 10 4.82 -32.23 9.35
C ARG A 10 3.92 -31.54 10.38
N LEU A 11 3.27 -32.36 11.21
CA LEU A 11 2.73 -31.98 12.52
C LEU A 11 3.83 -31.94 13.61
N ALA A 12 5.10 -31.79 13.19
CA ALA A 12 6.29 -31.91 14.02
C ALA A 12 7.09 -30.60 14.17
N ILE A 13 6.50 -29.43 13.91
CA ILE A 13 6.88 -28.21 14.64
C ILE A 13 6.12 -28.24 15.99
N GLY A 14 6.39 -29.30 16.74
CA GLY A 14 6.04 -29.45 18.14
C GLY A 14 7.15 -28.84 18.98
N VAL A 15 7.35 -27.52 18.87
CA VAL A 15 8.06 -26.78 19.92
C VAL A 15 7.01 -26.30 20.90
N SER A 16 7.07 -26.86 22.10
CA SER A 16 6.21 -26.64 23.24
C SER A 16 5.76 -25.17 23.40
N TYR A 17 4.47 -24.94 23.15
CA TYR A 17 3.75 -23.68 23.34
C TYR A 17 3.70 -23.19 24.80
N CYS A 18 4.32 -23.90 25.76
CA CYS A 18 4.26 -23.62 27.19
C CYS A 18 5.53 -23.01 27.82
N SER A 19 6.65 -22.88 27.10
CA SER A 19 7.93 -22.42 27.70
C SER A 19 8.46 -21.08 27.15
N LEU A 20 7.65 -20.34 26.38
CA LEU A 20 8.04 -19.06 25.77
C LEU A 20 7.24 -17.83 26.26
N LEU A 21 6.30 -18.00 27.21
CA LEU A 21 5.37 -16.94 27.64
C LEU A 21 5.61 -16.37 29.06
N GLN A 22 6.77 -16.63 29.67
CA GLN A 22 7.08 -16.06 31.00
C GLN A 22 7.74 -14.67 30.97
N VAL A 23 7.79 -13.99 29.80
CA VAL A 23 8.44 -12.67 29.68
C VAL A 23 7.50 -11.56 29.17
N THR A 24 6.26 -11.86 28.77
CA THR A 24 5.30 -10.85 28.26
C THR A 24 4.38 -10.25 29.34
N ALA A 25 4.81 -10.24 30.60
CA ALA A 25 4.05 -9.68 31.71
C ALA A 25 4.85 -8.66 32.53
N THR A 26 5.51 -7.69 31.89
CA THR A 26 5.80 -6.37 32.48
C THR A 26 6.22 -5.41 31.36
N ILE A 27 5.30 -4.60 30.82
CA ILE A 27 5.53 -3.21 30.36
C ILE A 27 4.12 -2.60 30.17
N ARG A 28 3.63 -1.98 31.24
CA ARG A 28 2.58 -0.95 31.21
C ARG A 28 2.88 0.00 32.36
N ALA A 29 3.71 1.01 32.10
CA ALA A 29 3.78 2.24 32.88
C ALA A 29 4.70 3.27 32.20
N LYS A 30 4.09 4.41 31.85
CA LYS A 30 4.70 5.74 31.59
C LYS A 30 5.37 5.98 30.22
N SER A 31 4.55 6.41 29.26
CA SER A 31 4.95 7.39 28.25
C SER A 31 4.45 8.76 28.68
N SER A 32 5.21 9.42 29.55
CA SER A 32 5.14 10.87 29.74
C SER A 32 6.35 11.46 29.03
N ILE A 33 6.12 12.19 27.95
CA ILE A 33 7.15 12.90 27.18
C ILE A 33 7.85 13.89 28.12
N ILE A 34 9.10 13.61 28.46
CA ILE A 34 10.00 14.57 29.10
C ILE A 34 10.92 15.10 28.00
N LEU A 35 10.78 16.40 27.70
CA LEU A 35 11.75 17.18 26.94
C LEU A 35 13.10 17.14 27.67
N SER A 36 14.09 16.41 27.15
CA SER A 36 15.46 16.49 27.66
C SER A 36 16.25 17.53 26.86
N THR A 37 16.51 18.67 27.50
CA THR A 37 17.49 19.66 27.07
C THR A 37 18.89 19.20 27.48
N HIS A 38 19.78 18.93 26.52
CA HIS A 38 21.22 18.90 26.77
C HIS A 38 21.95 19.85 25.82
N SER A 39 22.44 20.94 26.43
CA SER A 39 23.49 21.81 25.90
C SER A 39 24.84 21.15 26.14
N LEU A 40 25.74 21.18 25.16
CA LEU A 40 27.17 21.45 25.37
C LEU A 40 27.80 21.94 24.05
N ALA A 41 28.37 23.14 24.11
CA ALA A 41 29.26 23.75 23.13
C ALA A 41 30.59 22.94 23.05
N ASN A 42 31.46 23.00 22.03
CA ASN A 42 31.79 24.07 21.11
C ASN A 42 32.74 23.54 19.99
N TYR A 43 32.68 24.18 18.81
CA TYR A 43 33.61 24.19 17.65
C TYR A 43 33.42 23.27 16.42
N SER A 44 32.86 23.91 15.36
CA SER A 44 33.17 23.85 13.91
C SER A 44 32.38 22.93 12.95
N ARG A 45 31.37 23.53 12.27
CA ARG A 45 30.81 23.21 10.94
C ARG A 45 30.58 21.72 10.58
N ASP A 46 29.60 21.08 11.20
CA ASP A 46 28.95 19.89 10.65
C ASP A 46 27.44 20.03 10.82
N GLN A 47 26.69 19.98 9.71
CA GLN A 47 25.22 19.95 9.78
C GLN A 47 24.78 18.60 10.40
N PRO A 48 23.70 18.56 11.20
CA PRO A 48 23.27 17.33 11.86
C PRO A 48 23.02 16.21 10.85
N SER A 49 23.57 15.01 11.07
CA SER A 49 23.36 13.84 10.21
C SER A 49 21.88 13.52 10.02
N GLU A 50 21.05 13.81 11.01
CA GLU A 50 19.58 13.65 11.00
C GLU A 50 18.87 14.43 9.89
N LEU A 51 19.51 15.44 9.30
CA LEU A 51 18.95 16.17 8.16
C LEU A 51 19.05 15.38 6.85
N PHE A 52 20.02 14.47 6.76
CA PHE A 52 20.39 13.78 5.51
C PHE A 52 20.18 12.27 5.57
N GLU A 53 20.39 11.66 6.74
CA GLU A 53 20.30 10.22 6.97
C GLU A 53 18.95 9.80 7.55
N TYR A 54 18.52 8.57 7.25
CA TYR A 54 17.34 7.97 7.87
C TYR A 54 17.70 7.51 9.29
N THR A 55 16.98 7.98 10.31
CA THR A 55 17.31 7.69 11.72
C THR A 55 16.16 7.14 12.56
N SER A 56 14.92 7.07 12.05
CA SER A 56 13.77 6.61 12.81
C SER A 56 13.72 5.10 13.06
N GLY A 57 14.44 4.30 12.26
CA GLY A 57 14.45 2.86 12.42
C GLY A 57 15.43 2.17 11.50
N ARG A 58 15.39 0.84 11.51
CA ARG A 58 16.28 -0.05 10.77
C ARG A 58 15.48 -1.18 10.15
N TRP A 59 16.06 -1.85 9.16
CA TRP A 59 15.47 -3.03 8.53
C TRP A 59 16.20 -4.29 8.97
N LEU A 60 15.47 -5.38 9.19
CA LEU A 60 16.09 -6.66 9.53
C LEU A 60 16.91 -7.27 8.40
N TRP A 61 16.49 -7.00 7.16
CA TRP A 61 17.18 -7.37 5.93
C TRP A 61 17.45 -6.13 5.08
N ASN A 62 18.50 -6.19 4.27
CA ASN A 62 18.95 -5.15 3.35
C ASN A 62 19.11 -3.77 4.01
N ASN A 63 19.43 -3.72 5.31
CA ASN A 63 19.48 -2.48 6.10
C ASN A 63 20.34 -1.39 5.45
N SER A 64 21.55 -1.76 5.02
CA SER A 64 22.49 -0.82 4.40
C SER A 64 21.94 -0.23 3.09
N LEU A 65 21.26 -1.06 2.29
CA LEU A 65 20.59 -0.63 1.05
C LEU A 65 19.41 0.30 1.36
N LYS A 66 18.55 -0.05 2.32
CA LYS A 66 17.40 0.78 2.68
C LYS A 66 17.78 2.13 3.26
N HIS A 67 18.91 2.22 3.97
CA HIS A 67 19.48 3.49 4.40
C HIS A 67 20.04 4.30 3.22
N SER A 68 20.80 3.70 2.31
CA SER A 68 21.39 4.43 1.18
C SER A 68 20.33 4.99 0.23
N GLU A 69 19.25 4.25 0.00
CA GLU A 69 18.06 4.68 -0.76
C GLU A 69 17.35 5.92 -0.17
N ARG A 70 17.57 6.18 1.13
CA ARG A 70 16.92 7.24 1.92
C ARG A 70 17.92 8.30 2.41
N SER A 71 19.17 8.22 1.98
CA SER A 71 20.13 9.30 2.17
C SER A 71 19.95 10.34 1.05
N GLN A 72 19.67 11.59 1.44
CA GLN A 72 19.43 12.68 0.50
C GLN A 72 20.11 13.94 1.01
N HIS A 73 21.16 14.37 0.31
CA HIS A 73 21.81 15.65 0.56
C HIS A 73 21.13 16.78 -0.21
N PHE A 74 21.05 17.96 0.41
CA PHE A 74 20.47 19.16 -0.16
C PHE A 74 21.03 20.40 0.55
N ASN A 75 20.88 21.57 -0.06
CA ASN A 75 21.34 22.83 0.53
C ASN A 75 20.31 23.33 1.57
N VAL A 76 20.59 23.07 2.85
CA VAL A 76 19.72 23.43 3.98
C VAL A 76 19.46 24.94 4.06
N SER A 77 20.46 25.78 3.82
CA SER A 77 20.31 27.24 3.89
C SER A 77 19.36 27.75 2.80
N GLU A 78 19.51 27.25 1.58
CA GLU A 78 18.62 27.59 0.47
C GLU A 78 17.21 27.03 0.68
N LEU A 79 17.07 25.81 1.23
CA LEU A 79 15.76 25.26 1.55
C LEU A 79 15.02 26.11 2.60
N LYS A 80 15.72 26.61 3.64
CA LYS A 80 15.15 27.57 4.61
C LYS A 80 14.71 28.87 3.94
N ARG A 81 15.54 29.42 3.04
CA ARG A 81 15.21 30.64 2.29
C ARG A 81 13.96 30.45 1.43
N LEU A 82 13.85 29.32 0.73
CA LEU A 82 12.68 28.96 -0.07
C LEU A 82 11.44 28.75 0.81
N ALA A 83 11.57 28.12 1.97
CA ALA A 83 10.48 27.91 2.92
C ALA A 83 9.93 29.24 3.46
N ALA A 84 10.80 30.20 3.79
CA ALA A 84 10.40 31.54 4.23
C ALA A 84 9.72 32.32 3.09
N ALA A 85 10.30 32.30 1.90
CA ALA A 85 9.74 32.96 0.72
C ALA A 85 8.34 32.44 0.36
N ALA A 86 8.10 31.13 0.50
CA ALA A 86 6.81 30.49 0.24
C ALA A 86 5.65 31.06 1.08
N VAL A 87 5.97 31.72 2.20
CA VAL A 87 4.99 32.34 3.10
C VAL A 87 5.23 33.85 3.26
N ASN A 88 5.88 34.47 2.27
CA ASN A 88 6.18 35.90 2.21
C ASN A 88 6.97 36.43 3.42
N ARG A 89 7.94 35.65 3.89
CA ARG A 89 8.88 36.01 4.97
C ARG A 89 10.33 35.96 4.47
N ASN A 90 11.24 36.53 5.25
CA ASN A 90 12.67 36.47 4.97
C ASN A 90 13.33 35.29 5.68
N VAL A 91 14.53 34.88 5.23
CA VAL A 91 15.23 33.74 5.82
C VAL A 91 15.66 34.00 7.27
N GLU A 92 15.91 35.26 7.62
CA GLU A 92 16.22 35.73 8.97
C GLU A 92 15.05 35.50 9.94
N ASP A 93 13.82 35.40 9.43
CA ASP A 93 12.62 35.11 10.23
C ASP A 93 12.50 33.62 10.61
N VAL A 94 13.35 32.74 10.07
CA VAL A 94 13.35 31.30 10.42
C VAL A 94 14.03 31.11 11.78
N ALA A 95 13.22 30.88 12.82
CA ALA A 95 13.70 30.64 14.17
C ALA A 95 14.23 29.21 14.37
N ARG A 96 13.51 28.21 13.84
CA ARG A 96 13.88 26.79 13.96
C ARG A 96 13.62 26.03 12.68
N PHE A 97 14.46 25.03 12.44
CA PHE A 97 14.35 24.06 11.36
C PHE A 97 14.78 22.72 11.93
N GLU A 98 13.83 21.82 12.09
CA GLU A 98 14.01 20.55 12.77
C GLU A 98 13.34 19.43 11.99
N LYS A 99 13.88 18.22 12.07
CA LYS A 99 13.23 17.05 11.48
C LYS A 99 11.92 16.80 12.21
N LEU A 100 10.82 16.71 11.47
CA LEU A 100 9.50 16.43 12.03
C LEU A 100 9.21 14.93 12.04
N ALA A 101 9.36 14.30 10.88
CA ALA A 101 9.14 12.87 10.69
C ALA A 101 9.88 12.38 9.44
N GLU A 102 9.89 11.07 9.25
CA GLU A 102 10.41 10.42 8.06
C GLU A 102 9.59 9.15 7.83
N GLY A 103 9.24 8.90 6.56
CA GLY A 103 8.39 7.78 6.15
C GLY A 103 9.05 6.92 5.08
N GLY A 104 8.25 6.18 4.31
CA GLY A 104 8.77 5.30 3.25
C GLY A 104 9.44 6.06 2.09
N PHE A 105 8.89 7.22 1.71
CA PHE A 105 9.23 7.94 0.49
C PHE A 105 9.75 9.37 0.70
N ASN A 106 9.58 9.94 1.90
CA ASN A 106 9.88 11.35 2.16
C ASN A 106 10.42 11.55 3.58
N ARG A 107 11.33 12.53 3.72
CA ARG A 107 11.66 13.17 5.00
C ARG A 107 10.86 14.45 5.14
N THR A 108 10.37 14.74 6.34
CA THR A 108 9.62 15.96 6.63
C THR A 108 10.31 16.79 7.71
N PHE A 109 10.24 18.11 7.55
CA PHE A 109 10.87 19.10 8.40
C PHE A 109 9.82 20.08 8.90
N LEU A 110 9.91 20.44 10.18
CA LEU A 110 9.16 21.53 10.77
C LEU A 110 9.99 22.81 10.66
N VAL A 111 9.42 23.81 10.01
CA VAL A 111 9.98 25.16 9.94
C VAL A 111 9.16 26.07 10.83
N THR A 112 9.78 26.66 11.84
CA THR A 112 9.12 27.60 12.76
C THR A 112 9.70 28.99 12.58
N MET A 113 8.83 29.96 12.32
CA MET A 113 9.16 31.37 12.16
C MET A 113 9.23 32.09 13.52
N GLN A 114 9.90 33.25 13.56
CA GLN A 114 10.01 34.07 14.78
C GLN A 114 8.65 34.56 15.30
N ASP A 115 7.68 34.76 14.41
CA ASP A 115 6.30 35.14 14.77
C ASP A 115 5.44 33.95 15.25
N GLY A 116 6.03 32.76 15.37
CA GLY A 116 5.35 31.54 15.80
C GLY A 116 4.62 30.79 14.68
N PHE A 117 4.60 31.30 13.45
CA PHE A 117 4.03 30.56 12.33
C PHE A 117 4.86 29.31 12.01
N GLN A 118 4.18 28.22 11.65
CA GLN A 118 4.80 26.94 11.37
C GLN A 118 4.35 26.40 10.02
N LEU A 119 5.29 25.80 9.28
CA LEU A 119 5.00 25.03 8.08
C LEU A 119 5.81 23.73 8.05
N VAL A 120 5.37 22.81 7.21
CA VAL A 120 6.06 21.55 6.94
C VAL A 120 6.77 21.64 5.59
N GLY A 121 8.05 21.28 5.56
CA GLY A 121 8.79 21.02 4.33
C GLY A 121 8.98 19.53 4.13
N ARG A 122 8.52 18.98 3.00
CA ARG A 122 8.74 17.58 2.61
C ARG A 122 9.83 17.52 1.54
N VAL A 123 10.76 16.59 1.71
CA VAL A 123 11.82 16.29 0.74
C VAL A 123 11.74 14.80 0.38
N PRO A 124 11.52 14.44 -0.89
CA PRO A 124 11.44 13.05 -1.31
C PRO A 124 12.82 12.36 -1.30
N TYR A 125 12.82 11.08 -0.99
CA TYR A 125 14.02 10.25 -1.08
C TYR A 125 14.39 9.92 -2.54
N PRO A 126 15.67 9.59 -2.83
CA PRO A 126 16.11 9.12 -4.14
C PRO A 126 15.27 7.97 -4.72
N VAL A 127 14.79 7.06 -3.87
CA VAL A 127 13.97 5.90 -4.25
C VAL A 127 12.61 6.26 -4.84
N THR A 128 12.09 7.46 -4.55
CA THR A 128 10.81 7.93 -5.09
C THR A 128 10.96 8.21 -6.58
N LYS A 129 10.38 7.38 -7.45
CA LYS A 129 10.49 7.52 -8.90
C LYS A 129 9.13 7.33 -9.59
N PRO A 130 8.84 8.07 -10.68
CA PRO A 130 9.59 9.22 -11.22
C PRO A 130 9.36 10.50 -10.39
N LYS A 131 10.43 11.08 -9.81
CA LYS A 131 10.35 12.19 -8.84
C LYS A 131 9.45 13.34 -9.29
N HIS A 132 9.69 13.89 -10.48
CA HIS A 132 9.00 15.08 -10.95
C HIS A 132 7.49 14.87 -11.08
N LEU A 133 7.05 13.74 -11.64
CA LEU A 133 5.62 13.46 -11.78
C LEU A 133 4.98 13.22 -10.42
N VAL A 134 5.64 12.48 -9.51
CA VAL A 134 5.10 12.17 -8.19
C VAL A 134 4.85 13.45 -7.39
N ILE A 135 5.81 14.38 -7.36
CA ILE A 135 5.66 15.65 -6.64
C ILE A 135 4.62 16.56 -7.31
N ALA A 136 4.68 16.70 -8.65
CA ALA A 136 3.72 17.52 -9.38
C ALA A 136 2.27 17.02 -9.19
N SER A 137 2.08 15.69 -9.20
CA SER A 137 0.76 15.10 -9.06
C SER A 137 0.21 15.17 -7.65
N GLU A 138 1.06 14.93 -6.63
CA GLU A 138 0.64 15.05 -5.23
C GLU A 138 0.16 16.47 -4.93
N VAL A 139 0.91 17.48 -5.34
CA VAL A 139 0.56 18.88 -5.14
C VAL A 139 -0.74 19.25 -5.86
N ALA A 140 -0.87 18.88 -7.15
CA ALA A 140 -2.08 19.15 -7.91
C ALA A 140 -3.32 18.45 -7.31
N THR A 141 -3.15 17.22 -6.81
CA THR A 141 -4.21 16.46 -6.14
C THR A 141 -4.65 17.17 -4.87
N VAL A 142 -3.71 17.53 -3.98
CA VAL A 142 -4.03 18.22 -2.72
C VAL A 142 -4.75 19.55 -2.98
N ASP A 143 -4.24 20.37 -3.89
CA ASP A 143 -4.87 21.66 -4.20
C ASP A 143 -6.26 21.48 -4.83
N PHE A 144 -6.44 20.53 -5.75
CA PHE A 144 -7.74 20.22 -6.34
C PHE A 144 -8.76 19.80 -5.28
N LEU A 145 -8.37 18.91 -4.36
CA LEU A 145 -9.25 18.46 -3.27
C LEU A 145 -9.62 19.60 -2.33
N ARG A 146 -8.66 20.48 -2.01
CA ARG A 146 -8.88 21.67 -1.19
C ARG A 146 -9.87 22.64 -1.84
N LEU A 147 -9.76 22.85 -3.15
CA LEU A 147 -10.70 23.68 -3.93
C LEU A 147 -12.13 23.11 -3.93
N HIS A 148 -12.29 21.80 -3.73
CA HIS A 148 -13.57 21.13 -3.53
C HIS A 148 -13.98 20.99 -2.04
N GLY A 149 -13.29 21.73 -1.16
CA GLY A 149 -13.60 21.83 0.27
C GLY A 149 -13.29 20.56 1.06
N LEU A 150 -12.47 19.64 0.54
CA LEU A 150 -12.02 18.49 1.29
C LEU A 150 -10.90 18.90 2.27
N PRO A 151 -10.85 18.29 3.47
CA PRO A 151 -9.88 18.63 4.49
C PRO A 151 -8.53 18.01 4.12
N VAL A 152 -7.67 18.81 3.50
CA VAL A 152 -6.29 18.47 3.14
C VAL A 152 -5.38 19.67 3.40
N PRO A 153 -4.06 19.46 3.61
CA PRO A 153 -3.13 20.55 3.91
C PRO A 153 -3.11 21.60 2.80
N LYS A 154 -2.96 22.88 3.15
CA LYS A 154 -2.70 23.92 2.14
C LYS A 154 -1.28 23.78 1.59
N ILE A 155 -1.11 23.81 0.27
CA ILE A 155 0.22 23.94 -0.35
C ILE A 155 0.62 25.42 -0.37
N TYR A 156 1.85 25.71 0.06
CA TYR A 156 2.44 27.05 0.01
C TYR A 156 3.33 27.23 -1.21
N SER A 157 4.19 26.24 -1.49
CA SER A 157 5.10 26.24 -2.63
C SER A 157 5.67 24.84 -2.84
N TYR A 158 6.16 24.52 -4.03
CA TYR A 158 6.82 23.26 -4.33
C TYR A 158 7.84 23.44 -5.46
N SER A 159 8.76 22.49 -5.58
CA SER A 159 9.59 22.30 -6.77
C SER A 159 9.58 20.83 -7.13
N ALA A 160 9.07 20.52 -8.33
CA ALA A 160 9.03 19.14 -8.85
C ALA A 160 10.40 18.68 -9.42
N THR A 161 11.37 19.59 -9.57
CA THR A 161 12.72 19.25 -10.03
C THR A 161 13.76 19.67 -9.00
N SER A 162 14.93 19.03 -9.05
CA SER A 162 16.12 19.44 -8.30
C SER A 162 16.83 20.67 -8.88
N GLU A 163 16.36 21.21 -10.02
CA GLU A 163 16.88 22.41 -10.68
C GLU A 163 16.42 23.68 -9.96
N ASN A 164 16.74 23.77 -8.67
CA ASN A 164 16.44 24.89 -7.81
C ASN A 164 17.59 25.08 -6.79
N PRO A 165 17.66 26.21 -6.08
CA PRO A 165 18.77 26.50 -5.17
C PRO A 165 18.98 25.49 -4.03
N ALA A 166 17.94 24.75 -3.61
CA ALA A 166 18.09 23.70 -2.61
C ALA A 166 18.75 22.42 -3.17
N GLY A 167 18.77 22.23 -4.50
CA GLY A 167 19.33 21.04 -5.13
C GLY A 167 18.50 19.77 -4.93
N THR A 168 17.24 19.90 -4.50
CA THR A 168 16.31 18.79 -4.30
C THR A 168 14.88 19.24 -4.59
N GLU A 169 14.03 18.31 -5.00
CA GLU A 169 12.58 18.52 -5.01
C GLU A 169 12.07 18.78 -3.59
N TYR A 170 10.97 19.54 -3.47
CA TYR A 170 10.35 19.80 -2.17
C TYR A 170 8.86 20.15 -2.30
N ILE A 171 8.14 20.00 -1.19
CA ILE A 171 6.80 20.54 -0.99
C ILE A 171 6.78 21.30 0.34
N PHE A 172 6.41 22.58 0.32
CA PHE A 172 6.10 23.36 1.51
C PHE A 172 4.59 23.45 1.68
N MET A 173 4.10 23.02 2.84
CA MET A 173 2.68 22.89 3.11
C MET A 173 2.31 23.21 4.56
N GLU A 174 1.01 23.35 4.80
CA GLU A 174 0.41 23.57 6.10
C GLU A 174 0.80 22.47 7.11
N LEU A 175 1.18 22.90 8.32
CA LEU A 175 1.26 21.99 9.46
C LEU A 175 -0.16 21.69 9.94
N VAL A 176 -0.62 20.47 9.68
CA VAL A 176 -1.93 19.99 10.14
C VAL A 176 -1.99 20.01 11.67
N ARG A 177 -3.09 20.55 12.19
CA ARG A 177 -3.39 20.56 13.63
C ARG A 177 -4.43 19.48 13.95
N GLY A 178 -4.28 18.87 15.11
CA GLY A 178 -5.12 17.76 15.57
C GLY A 178 -4.28 16.58 16.04
N THR A 179 -4.96 15.52 16.43
CA THR A 179 -4.36 14.25 16.86
C THR A 179 -4.26 13.32 15.66
N ASN A 180 -3.11 12.68 15.46
CA ASN A 180 -2.98 11.63 14.46
C ASN A 180 -3.82 10.43 14.90
N LEU A 181 -4.72 9.94 14.04
CA LEU A 181 -5.63 8.86 14.39
C LEU A 181 -4.87 7.57 14.72
N GLY A 182 -3.71 7.32 14.09
CA GLY A 182 -2.83 6.21 14.37
C GLY A 182 -2.41 6.11 15.83
N ASP A 183 -2.09 7.25 16.47
CA ASP A 183 -1.61 7.31 17.86
C ASP A 183 -2.67 6.87 18.86
N ILE A 184 -3.95 7.07 18.54
CA ILE A 184 -5.08 6.75 19.43
C ILE A 184 -5.90 5.56 18.93
N TRP A 185 -5.59 5.00 17.76
CA TRP A 185 -6.45 4.05 17.04
C TRP A 185 -6.81 2.85 17.89
N PHE A 186 -5.83 2.29 18.60
CA PHE A 186 -6.01 1.10 19.43
C PHE A 186 -6.67 1.35 20.78
N ASP A 187 -6.75 2.61 21.21
CA ASP A 187 -7.38 3.03 22.46
C ASP A 187 -8.83 3.50 22.26
N LEU A 188 -9.28 3.65 21.01
CA LEU A 188 -10.65 4.06 20.71
C LEU A 188 -11.67 3.00 21.15
N SER A 189 -12.65 3.47 21.93
CA SER A 189 -13.89 2.73 22.19
C SER A 189 -14.63 2.38 20.90
N GLU A 190 -15.49 1.37 20.95
CA GLU A 190 -16.32 0.98 19.80
C GLU A 190 -17.13 2.15 19.24
N LYS A 191 -17.80 2.91 20.10
CA LYS A 191 -18.57 4.10 19.70
C LYS A 191 -17.70 5.14 18.99
N ALA A 192 -16.49 5.37 19.48
CA ALA A 192 -15.54 6.29 18.85
C ALA A 192 -15.10 5.78 17.46
N ARG A 193 -14.85 4.47 17.32
CA ARG A 193 -14.54 3.86 16.02
C ARG A 193 -15.69 4.01 15.01
N ILE A 194 -16.93 3.78 15.45
CA ILE A 194 -18.13 4.00 14.62
C ILE A 194 -18.20 5.45 14.14
N THR A 195 -17.99 6.42 15.03
CA THR A 195 -17.99 7.85 14.66
C THR A 195 -16.94 8.14 13.59
N VAL A 196 -15.70 7.71 13.80
CA VAL A 196 -14.60 7.96 12.86
C VAL A 196 -14.86 7.31 11.50
N VAL A 197 -15.27 6.04 11.49
CA VAL A 197 -15.60 5.31 10.25
C VAL A 197 -16.75 5.98 9.50
N THR A 198 -17.78 6.45 10.21
CA THR A 198 -18.90 7.18 9.60
C THR A 198 -18.43 8.46 8.93
N LYS A 199 -17.65 9.28 9.66
CA LYS A 199 -17.07 10.53 9.13
C LYS A 199 -16.15 10.30 7.93
N LEU A 200 -15.42 9.18 7.94
CA LEU A 200 -14.57 8.77 6.82
C LEU A 200 -15.37 8.45 5.57
N VAL A 201 -16.47 7.68 5.72
CA VAL A 201 -17.34 7.33 4.59
C VAL A 201 -18.07 8.55 4.04
N GLU A 202 -18.55 9.47 4.89
CA GLU A 202 -19.12 10.76 4.46
C GLU A 202 -18.11 11.55 3.60
N LEU A 203 -16.82 11.50 3.97
CA LEU A 203 -15.75 12.14 3.23
C LEU A 203 -15.43 11.43 1.90
N GLU A 204 -15.38 10.09 1.89
CA GLU A 204 -15.24 9.30 0.65
C GLU A 204 -16.42 9.53 -0.30
N SER A 205 -17.65 9.70 0.21
CA SER A 205 -18.84 10.04 -0.60
C SER A 205 -18.63 11.33 -1.38
N ARG A 206 -18.12 12.38 -0.72
CA ARG A 206 -17.77 13.65 -1.36
C ARG A 206 -16.62 13.50 -2.37
N LEU A 207 -15.61 12.69 -2.05
CA LEU A 207 -14.49 12.40 -2.94
C LEU A 207 -14.95 11.68 -4.21
N PHE A 208 -15.82 10.68 -4.08
CA PHE A 208 -16.31 9.86 -5.18
C PHE A 208 -17.28 10.63 -6.10
N ALA A 209 -17.85 11.73 -5.62
CA ALA A 209 -18.70 12.62 -6.40
C ALA A 209 -17.92 13.55 -7.34
N LEU A 210 -16.60 13.66 -7.20
CA LEU A 210 -15.77 14.53 -8.03
C LEU A 210 -15.72 14.01 -9.49
N PRO A 211 -16.03 14.86 -10.49
CA PRO A 211 -16.04 14.44 -11.88
C PRO A 211 -14.64 14.45 -12.48
N PHE A 212 -14.27 13.37 -13.17
CA PHE A 212 -13.02 13.27 -13.92
C PHE A 212 -13.27 12.79 -15.36
N PRO A 213 -12.60 13.37 -16.36
CA PRO A 213 -12.81 13.03 -17.77
C PRO A 213 -12.08 11.76 -18.22
N ALA A 214 -11.13 11.28 -17.42
CA ALA A 214 -10.25 10.15 -17.76
C ALA A 214 -9.64 9.55 -16.49
N SER A 215 -9.10 8.34 -16.62
CA SER A 215 -8.28 7.66 -15.62
C SER A 215 -6.79 7.98 -15.81
N GLY A 216 -6.02 7.98 -14.73
CA GLY A 216 -4.63 8.46 -14.69
C GLY A 216 -4.35 9.18 -13.38
N SER A 217 -3.31 10.02 -13.32
CA SER A 217 -3.06 10.88 -12.15
C SER A 217 -3.35 12.35 -12.48
N LEU A 218 -3.68 13.14 -11.46
CA LEU A 218 -4.00 14.56 -11.60
C LEU A 218 -2.72 15.41 -11.56
N TYR A 219 -2.62 16.41 -12.41
CA TYR A 219 -1.48 17.33 -12.49
C TYR A 219 -1.94 18.77 -12.74
N TYR A 220 -1.07 19.73 -12.49
CA TYR A 220 -1.18 21.04 -13.12
C TYR A 220 -0.76 20.95 -14.58
N THR A 221 -1.48 21.66 -15.44
CA THR A 221 -1.21 21.67 -16.90
C THR A 221 0.18 22.19 -17.23
N LYS A 222 0.74 23.06 -16.37
CA LYS A 222 2.07 23.66 -16.48
C LYS A 222 3.21 22.70 -16.16
N ASP A 223 2.95 21.67 -15.35
CA ASP A 223 3.95 20.68 -14.91
C ASP A 223 4.03 19.50 -15.89
N MET A 224 3.16 19.49 -16.90
CA MET A 224 3.08 18.46 -17.93
C MET A 224 3.68 18.97 -19.24
N ASP A 225 4.60 18.20 -19.81
CA ASP A 225 5.20 18.47 -21.12
C ASP A 225 4.13 18.74 -22.19
N ALA A 226 4.43 19.65 -23.11
CA ALA A 226 3.53 19.99 -24.21
C ALA A 226 3.30 18.81 -25.18
N GLU A 227 4.24 17.88 -25.25
CA GLU A 227 4.21 16.69 -26.12
C GLU A 227 3.53 15.48 -25.45
N GLY A 228 3.30 15.52 -24.13
CA GLY A 228 2.65 14.44 -23.39
C GLY A 228 1.15 14.39 -23.64
N SER A 229 0.59 13.17 -23.75
CA SER A 229 -0.87 12.99 -23.74
C SER A 229 -1.43 13.49 -22.41
N LYS A 230 -2.35 14.45 -22.47
CA LYS A 230 -3.05 15.00 -21.29
C LYS A 230 -4.49 15.35 -21.62
N ILE A 231 -5.37 15.20 -20.63
CA ILE A 231 -6.80 15.51 -20.77
C ILE A 231 -7.16 16.57 -19.73
N ASN A 232 -7.60 17.73 -20.18
CA ASN A 232 -7.95 18.84 -19.29
C ASN A 232 -9.15 18.47 -18.41
N VAL A 233 -9.05 18.80 -17.13
CA VAL A 233 -10.16 18.66 -16.17
C VAL A 233 -10.93 19.98 -16.15
N PRO A 234 -12.22 20.00 -16.52
CA PRO A 234 -13.02 21.20 -16.48
C PRO A 234 -13.14 21.73 -15.05
N PHE A 235 -12.74 22.97 -14.81
CA PHE A 235 -12.89 23.63 -13.50
C PHE A 235 -13.36 25.08 -13.69
N THR A 236 -14.51 25.43 -13.11
CA THR A 236 -15.22 26.69 -13.41
C THR A 236 -14.59 27.93 -12.79
N ASN A 237 -13.66 27.78 -11.85
CA ASN A 237 -13.07 28.88 -11.06
C ASN A 237 -11.55 29.03 -11.24
N SER A 238 -10.96 28.49 -12.31
CA SER A 238 -9.50 28.51 -12.47
C SER A 238 -8.99 29.92 -12.84
N SER A 239 -8.11 30.48 -12.00
CA SER A 239 -7.07 31.39 -12.50
C SER A 239 -6.19 30.62 -13.51
N PRO A 240 -5.46 31.29 -14.42
CA PRO A 240 -4.59 30.63 -15.39
C PRO A 240 -3.54 29.67 -14.76
N GLU A 241 -3.23 29.87 -13.48
CA GLU A 241 -2.26 29.08 -12.71
C GLU A 241 -2.84 27.79 -12.10
N SER A 242 -4.17 27.62 -12.10
CA SER A 242 -4.89 26.47 -11.51
C SER A 242 -5.63 25.62 -12.54
N CYS A 243 -5.05 25.47 -13.75
CA CYS A 243 -5.59 24.56 -14.75
C CYS A 243 -5.12 23.12 -14.49
N PHE A 244 -6.04 22.22 -14.20
CA PHE A 244 -5.77 20.81 -13.93
C PHE A 244 -5.91 19.94 -15.18
N CYS A 245 -5.12 18.87 -15.26
CA CYS A 245 -5.24 17.85 -16.30
C CYS A 245 -4.98 16.45 -15.75
N ILE A 246 -5.54 15.43 -16.38
CA ILE A 246 -5.20 14.04 -16.18
C ILE A 246 -4.01 13.71 -17.09
N GLY A 247 -2.97 13.15 -16.49
CA GLY A 247 -1.75 12.69 -17.16
C GLY A 247 -1.48 11.20 -16.90
N PRO A 248 -0.22 10.77 -17.04
CA PRO A 248 0.19 9.40 -16.76
C PRO A 248 -0.18 8.95 -15.34
N ASP A 249 -0.63 7.71 -15.23
CA ASP A 249 -0.96 7.02 -13.98
C ASP A 249 0.31 6.75 -13.15
N LEU A 250 0.35 7.19 -11.90
CA LEU A 250 1.51 7.11 -10.99
C LEU A 250 1.45 5.98 -9.98
N ARG A 251 0.54 5.02 -10.12
CA ARG A 251 0.59 3.81 -9.30
C ARG A 251 1.98 3.18 -9.38
N LEU A 252 2.56 2.90 -8.21
CA LEU A 252 3.96 2.50 -8.05
C LEU A 252 4.34 1.31 -8.95
N ASN A 253 3.45 0.33 -9.08
CA ASN A 253 3.64 -0.86 -9.90
C ASN A 253 3.80 -0.60 -11.42
N LEU A 254 3.49 0.61 -11.91
CA LEU A 254 3.73 1.01 -13.30
C LEU A 254 5.15 1.54 -13.56
N TRP A 255 5.85 1.93 -12.49
CA TRP A 255 7.11 2.66 -12.57
C TRP A 255 8.26 1.97 -11.83
N TYR A 256 7.98 1.06 -10.90
CA TYR A 256 8.99 0.46 -10.03
C TYR A 256 10.13 -0.28 -10.78
N GLY A 257 11.38 -0.04 -10.35
CA GLY A 257 12.56 -0.71 -10.87
C GLY A 257 12.84 -0.42 -12.35
N LYS A 258 13.23 -1.45 -13.12
CA LYS A 258 13.53 -1.33 -14.57
C LYS A 258 12.28 -1.06 -15.42
N ARG A 259 11.09 -1.00 -14.81
CA ARG A 259 9.87 -0.52 -15.48
C ARG A 259 9.95 0.97 -15.83
N LEU A 260 10.86 1.73 -15.21
CA LEU A 260 11.20 3.10 -15.67
C LEU A 260 11.80 3.11 -17.09
N GLU A 261 12.48 2.04 -17.50
CA GLU A 261 13.24 1.99 -18.76
C GLU A 261 12.45 1.44 -19.96
N ILE A 262 11.20 1.01 -19.74
CA ILE A 262 10.32 0.54 -20.81
C ILE A 262 9.42 1.67 -21.30
N LYS A 263 9.29 1.75 -22.63
CA LYS A 263 8.38 2.67 -23.31
C LYS A 263 7.03 1.99 -23.48
N VAL A 264 6.11 2.28 -22.56
CA VAL A 264 4.72 1.81 -22.59
C VAL A 264 3.80 2.99 -22.37
N ASP A 265 2.58 2.89 -22.91
CA ASP A 265 1.52 3.84 -22.60
C ASP A 265 1.19 3.75 -21.10
N ARG A 266 1.15 4.90 -20.44
CA ARG A 266 0.83 5.05 -19.01
C ARG A 266 -0.39 5.94 -18.80
N GLY A 267 -1.14 6.23 -19.85
CA GLY A 267 -2.31 7.09 -19.83
C GLY A 267 -1.99 8.55 -20.16
N PRO A 268 -2.98 9.45 -20.04
CA PRO A 268 -4.31 9.22 -19.48
C PRO A 268 -5.18 8.28 -20.32
N TYR A 269 -6.14 7.60 -19.69
CA TYR A 269 -7.02 6.62 -20.32
C TYR A 269 -8.47 7.10 -20.33
N THR A 270 -9.10 7.15 -21.51
CA THR A 270 -10.52 7.54 -21.65
C THR A 270 -11.49 6.37 -21.53
N ASP A 271 -11.01 5.15 -21.75
CA ASP A 271 -11.80 3.93 -21.70
C ASP A 271 -11.26 2.95 -20.64
N SER A 272 -12.17 2.17 -20.03
CA SER A 272 -11.81 1.20 -18.99
C SER A 272 -10.99 0.02 -19.53
N ALA A 273 -11.13 -0.31 -20.82
CA ALA A 273 -10.37 -1.40 -21.43
C ALA A 273 -8.88 -1.06 -21.52
N ALA A 274 -8.53 0.18 -21.84
CA ALA A 274 -7.17 0.68 -21.86
C ALA A 274 -6.55 0.65 -20.45
N VAL A 275 -7.30 1.04 -19.42
CA VAL A 275 -6.85 0.94 -18.00
C VAL A 275 -6.51 -0.51 -17.64
N LEU A 276 -7.43 -1.44 -17.92
CA LEU A 276 -7.24 -2.86 -17.64
C LEU A 276 -6.10 -3.47 -18.45
N ALA A 277 -5.96 -3.11 -19.73
CA ALA A 277 -4.93 -3.66 -20.60
C ALA A 277 -3.53 -3.10 -20.29
N ALA A 278 -3.42 -1.85 -19.82
CA ALA A 278 -2.14 -1.19 -19.57
C ALA A 278 -1.28 -1.93 -18.55
N VAL A 279 -1.89 -2.47 -17.48
CA VAL A 279 -1.15 -3.18 -16.43
C VAL A 279 -0.45 -4.45 -16.96
N ALA A 280 -1.16 -5.24 -17.77
CA ALA A 280 -0.62 -6.46 -18.36
C ALA A 280 0.34 -6.16 -19.51
N LYS A 281 0.03 -5.19 -20.38
CA LYS A 281 0.94 -4.76 -21.47
C LYS A 281 2.28 -4.27 -20.93
N LYS A 282 2.26 -3.55 -19.80
CA LYS A 282 3.49 -3.13 -19.10
C LYS A 282 4.31 -4.33 -18.65
N GLU A 283 3.70 -5.30 -17.96
CA GLU A 283 4.46 -6.49 -17.51
C GLU A 283 4.96 -7.34 -18.67
N LEU A 284 4.18 -7.52 -19.73
CA LEU A 284 4.64 -8.20 -20.95
C LEU A 284 5.85 -7.49 -21.58
N ALA A 285 5.83 -6.15 -21.64
CA ALA A 285 6.97 -5.38 -22.14
C ALA A 285 8.21 -5.51 -21.23
N TYR A 286 8.03 -5.52 -19.90
CA TYR A 286 9.12 -5.80 -18.96
C TYR A 286 9.71 -7.19 -19.19
N LEU A 287 8.87 -8.23 -19.22
CA LEU A 287 9.28 -9.62 -19.39
C LEU A 287 9.96 -9.88 -20.74
N SER A 288 9.49 -9.22 -21.81
CA SER A 288 10.13 -9.32 -23.12
C SER A 288 11.55 -8.74 -23.14
N LYS A 289 11.83 -7.70 -22.34
CA LYS A 289 13.13 -7.01 -22.33
C LYS A 289 14.09 -7.53 -21.25
N PHE A 290 13.56 -7.88 -20.08
CA PHE A 290 14.32 -8.18 -18.86
C PHE A 290 13.95 -9.52 -18.21
N GLY A 291 12.93 -10.21 -18.73
CA GLY A 291 12.43 -11.45 -18.14
C GLY A 291 13.52 -12.52 -18.03
N LYS A 292 13.66 -13.07 -16.84
CA LYS A 292 14.61 -14.14 -16.53
C LYS A 292 14.04 -15.11 -15.50
N PRO A 293 14.59 -16.33 -15.39
CA PRO A 293 14.18 -17.23 -14.33
C PRO A 293 14.55 -16.71 -12.94
N LEU A 294 13.58 -16.68 -12.02
CA LEU A 294 13.73 -16.18 -10.65
C LEU A 294 13.31 -17.23 -9.63
N HIS A 295 13.89 -17.19 -8.44
CA HIS A 295 13.22 -17.83 -7.30
C HIS A 295 12.01 -16.99 -6.91
N PRO A 296 10.96 -17.57 -6.32
CA PRO A 296 9.95 -16.80 -5.63
C PRO A 296 10.59 -15.77 -4.68
N PHE A 297 10.17 -14.51 -4.79
CA PHE A 297 10.62 -13.41 -3.96
C PHE A 297 10.37 -13.73 -2.48
N GLN A 298 9.14 -14.16 -2.18
CA GLN A 298 8.80 -14.66 -0.85
C GLN A 298 9.51 -16.00 -0.60
N ARG A 299 10.49 -16.01 0.29
CA ARG A 299 11.42 -17.15 0.43
C ARG A 299 10.74 -18.44 0.87
N LEU A 300 9.69 -18.37 1.69
CA LEU A 300 8.93 -19.55 2.10
C LEU A 300 8.18 -20.21 0.93
N HIS A 301 7.91 -19.48 -0.16
CA HIS A 301 7.32 -20.09 -1.36
C HIS A 301 8.33 -20.93 -2.14
N ARG A 302 9.64 -20.81 -1.90
CA ARG A 302 10.68 -21.52 -2.65
C ARG A 302 10.57 -23.03 -2.49
N GLU A 303 10.14 -23.52 -1.32
CA GLU A 303 9.95 -24.95 -1.06
C GLU A 303 8.87 -25.56 -1.97
N ILE A 304 7.80 -24.81 -2.26
CA ILE A 304 6.70 -25.23 -3.17
C ILE A 304 7.24 -25.63 -4.55
N TYR A 305 8.34 -24.99 -4.96
CA TYR A 305 9.02 -25.19 -6.23
C TYR A 305 10.31 -26.02 -6.12
N ASN A 306 10.51 -26.75 -5.02
CA ASN A 306 11.74 -27.49 -4.72
C ASN A 306 13.00 -26.62 -4.85
N TYR A 307 12.91 -25.35 -4.45
CA TYR A 307 13.97 -24.35 -4.53
C TYR A 307 14.50 -24.13 -5.95
N GLN A 308 13.70 -24.40 -6.98
CA GLN A 308 14.08 -24.14 -8.37
C GLN A 308 13.65 -22.74 -8.83
N ARG A 309 14.46 -22.12 -9.69
CA ARG A 309 14.07 -20.90 -10.38
C ARG A 309 12.93 -21.19 -11.37
N ARG A 310 11.97 -20.29 -11.44
CA ARG A 310 10.78 -20.36 -12.29
C ARG A 310 10.96 -19.53 -13.54
N SER A 311 10.57 -20.07 -14.67
CA SER A 311 10.57 -19.35 -15.94
C SER A 311 9.36 -18.39 -16.01
N PRO A 312 9.51 -17.18 -16.57
CA PRO A 312 8.41 -16.24 -16.73
C PRO A 312 7.34 -16.69 -17.74
N ASN A 313 7.59 -17.73 -18.53
CA ASN A 313 6.72 -18.14 -19.64
C ASN A 313 5.27 -18.40 -19.22
N GLU A 314 5.05 -19.07 -18.09
CA GLU A 314 3.68 -19.32 -17.60
C GLU A 314 2.99 -18.00 -17.19
N HIS A 315 3.72 -17.09 -16.58
CA HIS A 315 3.20 -15.78 -16.22
C HIS A 315 2.87 -14.94 -17.47
N VAL A 316 3.71 -14.98 -18.52
CA VAL A 316 3.42 -14.38 -19.82
C VAL A 316 2.10 -14.92 -20.40
N GLN A 317 1.92 -16.23 -20.43
CA GLN A 317 0.68 -16.86 -20.92
C GLN A 317 -0.55 -16.43 -20.10
N ASN A 318 -0.41 -16.30 -18.78
CA ASN A 318 -1.50 -15.84 -17.93
C ASN A 318 -1.83 -14.35 -18.16
N LEU A 319 -0.83 -13.50 -18.44
CA LEU A 319 -1.05 -12.10 -18.84
C LEU A 319 -1.73 -11.98 -20.21
N GLU A 320 -1.37 -12.83 -21.17
CA GLU A 320 -2.03 -12.91 -22.48
C GLU A 320 -3.50 -13.35 -22.33
N ARG A 321 -3.76 -14.41 -21.56
CA ARG A 321 -5.13 -14.84 -21.19
C ARG A 321 -5.92 -13.74 -20.48
N TYR A 322 -5.28 -12.99 -19.59
CA TYR A 322 -5.90 -11.82 -18.95
C TYR A 322 -6.32 -10.77 -19.99
N LEU A 323 -5.48 -10.48 -21.00
CA LEU A 323 -5.83 -9.54 -22.07
C LEU A 323 -7.04 -10.01 -22.89
N GLU A 324 -7.21 -11.32 -23.09
CA GLU A 324 -8.37 -11.88 -23.80
C GLU A 324 -9.70 -11.67 -23.05
N ILE A 325 -9.67 -11.65 -21.71
CA ILE A 325 -10.87 -11.43 -20.89
C ILE A 325 -11.19 -9.96 -20.62
N VAL A 326 -10.27 -9.02 -20.89
CA VAL A 326 -10.44 -7.57 -20.61
C VAL A 326 -11.80 -7.04 -21.09
N PRO A 327 -12.26 -7.30 -22.33
CA PRO A 327 -13.55 -6.78 -22.81
C PRO A 327 -14.76 -7.29 -22.02
N TYR A 328 -14.63 -8.42 -21.32
CA TYR A 328 -15.72 -9.11 -20.63
C TYR A 328 -15.75 -8.85 -19.13
N ILE A 329 -14.66 -8.38 -18.54
CA ILE A 329 -14.63 -8.04 -17.10
C ILE A 329 -15.00 -6.58 -16.83
N ILE A 330 -15.23 -5.76 -17.86
CA ILE A 330 -15.81 -4.42 -17.70
C ILE A 330 -17.31 -4.58 -17.44
N PRO A 331 -17.85 -4.00 -16.35
CA PRO A 331 -19.29 -4.00 -16.12
C PRO A 331 -20.03 -3.28 -17.26
N ASN A 332 -21.05 -3.92 -17.84
CA ASN A 332 -21.87 -3.32 -18.89
C ASN A 332 -23.14 -2.70 -18.28
N GLY A 333 -23.70 -1.68 -18.96
CA GLY A 333 -25.05 -1.17 -18.66
C GLY A 333 -25.14 -0.17 -17.51
N GLU A 334 -24.04 0.15 -16.82
CA GLU A 334 -23.98 1.17 -15.78
C GLU A 334 -22.78 2.10 -15.93
N ASP A 335 -22.99 3.27 -16.56
CA ASP A 335 -21.96 4.30 -16.75
C ASP A 335 -21.30 4.73 -15.42
N THR A 336 -22.04 4.62 -14.30
CA THR A 336 -21.55 4.90 -12.95
C THR A 336 -20.36 4.03 -12.55
N LEU A 337 -20.37 2.73 -12.89
CA LEU A 337 -19.32 1.79 -12.51
C LEU A 337 -18.02 2.05 -13.29
N THR A 338 -18.13 2.43 -14.56
CA THR A 338 -16.98 2.74 -15.40
C THR A 338 -16.46 4.17 -15.22
N ARG A 339 -17.18 5.00 -14.46
CA ARG A 339 -16.82 6.41 -14.24
C ARG A 339 -15.45 6.53 -13.55
N PRO A 340 -14.52 7.34 -14.08
CA PRO A 340 -13.26 7.64 -13.41
C PRO A 340 -13.49 8.27 -12.03
N THR A 341 -12.93 7.65 -11.00
CA THR A 341 -13.13 7.99 -9.59
C THR A 341 -11.78 8.07 -8.88
N LEU A 342 -11.58 9.13 -8.11
CA LEU A 342 -10.40 9.29 -7.26
C LEU A 342 -10.65 8.62 -5.90
N ARG A 343 -9.65 7.91 -5.40
CA ARG A 343 -9.64 7.38 -4.05
C ARG A 343 -8.29 7.66 -3.40
N HIS A 344 -8.28 7.82 -2.09
CA HIS A 344 -7.04 7.94 -1.33
C HIS A 344 -6.18 6.67 -1.53
N PRO A 345 -4.89 6.81 -1.91
CA PRO A 345 -4.05 5.65 -2.27
C PRO A 345 -3.69 4.77 -1.07
N ASP A 346 -3.60 5.37 0.12
CA ASP A 346 -3.21 4.68 1.36
C ASP A 346 -4.05 5.14 2.56
N LEU A 347 -5.34 4.76 2.58
CA LEU A 347 -6.28 5.18 3.62
C LEU A 347 -6.11 4.35 4.90
N GLN A 348 -5.14 4.75 5.72
CA GLN A 348 -4.83 4.15 7.01
C GLN A 348 -4.84 5.18 8.14
N PRO A 349 -5.02 4.77 9.42
CA PRO A 349 -5.10 5.69 10.56
C PRO A 349 -3.96 6.71 10.64
N ASN A 350 -2.73 6.32 10.29
CA ASN A 350 -1.56 7.21 10.33
C ASN A 350 -1.67 8.42 9.36
N ASN A 351 -2.55 8.35 8.36
CA ASN A 351 -2.76 9.38 7.34
C ASN A 351 -4.00 10.25 7.62
N ILE A 352 -4.65 10.06 8.78
CA ILE A 352 -5.88 10.76 9.17
C ILE A 352 -5.61 11.57 10.44
N PHE A 353 -5.96 12.86 10.40
CA PHE A 353 -5.95 13.73 11.59
C PHE A 353 -7.38 14.01 12.04
N VAL A 354 -7.57 14.02 13.36
CA VAL A 354 -8.86 14.28 13.99
C VAL A 354 -8.76 15.37 15.06
N SER A 355 -9.86 16.09 15.28
CA SER A 355 -10.06 16.97 16.44
C SER A 355 -10.48 16.19 17.69
N ASP A 356 -10.60 16.88 18.82
CA ASP A 356 -10.99 16.28 20.11
C ASP A 356 -12.38 15.61 20.09
N ASP A 357 -13.26 16.06 19.19
CA ASP A 357 -14.60 15.49 18.95
C ASP A 357 -14.61 14.36 17.90
N LEU A 358 -13.42 13.93 17.43
CA LEU A 358 -13.20 12.93 16.40
C LEU A 358 -13.66 13.32 14.99
N SER A 359 -13.91 14.61 14.73
CA SER A 359 -14.11 15.11 13.37
C SER A 359 -12.79 15.06 12.58
N ILE A 360 -12.82 14.62 11.32
CA ILE A 360 -11.63 14.55 10.46
C ILE A 360 -11.20 15.97 10.08
N THR A 361 -10.01 16.39 10.51
CA THR A 361 -9.46 17.72 10.24
C THR A 361 -8.55 17.76 9.03
N SER A 362 -7.92 16.64 8.66
CA SER A 362 -7.09 16.55 7.46
C SER A 362 -6.81 15.09 7.04
N LEU A 363 -6.74 14.87 5.73
CA LEU A 363 -6.14 13.69 5.10
C LEU A 363 -4.81 14.05 4.47
N ILE A 364 -3.76 13.29 4.79
CA ILE A 364 -2.40 13.50 4.27
C ILE A 364 -1.93 12.31 3.43
N ASP A 365 -0.81 12.50 2.74
CA ASP A 365 -0.15 11.48 1.92
C ASP A 365 -0.94 11.02 0.69
N TRP A 366 -1.18 12.00 -0.20
CA TRP A 366 -1.81 11.78 -1.52
C TRP A 366 -0.79 11.35 -2.58
N GLN A 367 0.41 10.95 -2.18
CA GLN A 367 1.43 10.46 -3.09
C GLN A 367 0.96 9.19 -3.82
N HIS A 368 1.26 9.06 -5.11
CA HIS A 368 0.79 7.95 -5.97
C HIS A 368 -0.74 7.85 -6.14
N SER A 369 -1.48 8.92 -5.85
CA SER A 369 -2.92 8.99 -6.14
C SER A 369 -3.21 8.73 -7.62
N SER A 370 -4.24 7.93 -7.86
CA SER A 370 -4.67 7.57 -9.21
C SER A 370 -6.19 7.54 -9.29
N ILE A 371 -6.70 8.00 -10.43
CA ILE A 371 -8.10 8.00 -10.81
C ILE A 371 -8.29 6.77 -11.69
N LEU A 372 -9.22 5.92 -11.30
CA LEU A 372 -9.54 4.66 -12.00
C LEU A 372 -11.06 4.52 -12.09
N PRO A 373 -11.60 3.67 -12.99
CA PRO A 373 -13.02 3.34 -12.99
C PRO A 373 -13.51 2.92 -11.60
N LEU A 374 -14.72 3.33 -11.21
CA LEU A 374 -15.29 3.07 -9.89
C LEU A 374 -15.26 1.59 -9.51
N PHE A 375 -15.54 0.68 -10.46
CA PHE A 375 -15.50 -0.76 -10.20
C PHE A 375 -14.10 -1.30 -9.81
N LEU A 376 -13.03 -0.54 -10.09
CA LEU A 376 -11.67 -0.84 -9.63
C LEU A 376 -11.34 -0.16 -8.30
N GLN A 377 -11.92 1.02 -8.04
CA GLN A 377 -11.74 1.77 -6.79
C GLN A 377 -12.60 1.27 -5.64
N CYS A 378 -13.73 0.60 -5.91
CA CYS A 378 -14.69 0.19 -4.90
C CYS A 378 -14.11 -0.89 -3.98
N GLY A 379 -13.92 -0.58 -2.70
CA GLY A 379 -13.38 -1.55 -1.73
C GLY A 379 -13.49 -1.07 -0.31
N ILE A 380 -13.18 -1.92 0.64
CA ILE A 380 -12.95 -1.52 2.04
C ILE A 380 -11.45 -1.25 2.23
N PRO A 381 -11.03 -0.14 2.86
CA PRO A 381 -9.62 0.14 3.14
C PRO A 381 -8.94 -0.99 3.90
N ASN A 382 -7.65 -1.24 3.63
CA ASN A 382 -6.89 -2.34 4.25
C ASN A 382 -6.91 -2.33 5.78
N SER A 383 -6.94 -1.13 6.38
CA SER A 383 -7.00 -0.94 7.83
C SER A 383 -8.37 -1.25 8.47
N LEU A 384 -9.41 -1.41 7.64
CA LEU A 384 -10.81 -1.62 8.07
C LEU A 384 -11.39 -2.95 7.56
N GLN A 385 -10.82 -3.53 6.51
CA GLN A 385 -11.30 -4.77 5.89
C GLN A 385 -10.90 -6.02 6.68
N ASN A 386 -11.62 -7.11 6.40
CA ASN A 386 -11.38 -8.44 6.96
C ASN A 386 -11.90 -9.51 5.97
N TYR A 387 -11.48 -9.40 4.71
CA TYR A 387 -11.85 -10.34 3.64
C TYR A 387 -11.32 -11.74 3.93
N GLY A 388 -12.04 -12.78 3.48
CA GLY A 388 -11.73 -14.18 3.78
C GLY A 388 -12.27 -14.67 5.12
N ASP A 389 -12.83 -13.78 5.95
CA ASP A 389 -13.56 -14.15 7.17
C ASP A 389 -15.06 -14.27 6.87
N SER A 390 -15.59 -15.48 6.99
CA SER A 390 -16.99 -15.79 6.65
C SER A 390 -18.02 -14.97 7.44
N ILE A 391 -17.72 -14.61 8.69
CA ILE A 391 -18.59 -13.76 9.50
C ILE A 391 -18.60 -12.33 8.95
N SER A 392 -17.44 -11.77 8.64
CA SER A 392 -17.33 -10.43 8.02
C SER A 392 -18.06 -10.37 6.68
N GLU A 393 -17.88 -11.39 5.84
CA GLU A 393 -18.53 -11.48 4.52
C GLU A 393 -20.05 -11.71 4.61
N SER A 394 -20.53 -12.35 5.68
CA SER A 394 -21.97 -12.49 5.93
C SER A 394 -22.66 -11.19 6.35
N LEU A 395 -21.88 -10.16 6.70
CA LEU A 395 -22.37 -8.85 7.18
C LEU A 395 -23.35 -8.99 8.36
N ILE A 396 -23.12 -9.98 9.21
CA ILE A 396 -23.83 -10.16 10.48
C ILE A 396 -23.08 -9.33 11.55
N PRO A 397 -23.78 -8.59 12.43
CA PRO A 397 -23.17 -7.92 13.56
C PRO A 397 -22.27 -8.88 14.36
N PRO A 398 -20.96 -8.59 14.48
CA PRO A 398 -20.04 -9.54 15.08
C PRO A 398 -20.11 -9.49 16.61
N GLU A 399 -20.04 -10.67 17.23
CA GLU A 399 -20.07 -10.86 18.69
C GLU A 399 -18.88 -11.72 19.14
N LEU A 400 -18.53 -11.64 20.42
CA LEU A 400 -17.57 -12.56 21.03
C LEU A 400 -18.14 -13.98 21.10
N PRO A 401 -17.28 -15.02 21.05
CA PRO A 401 -17.74 -16.38 21.23
C PRO A 401 -18.36 -16.59 22.62
N ARG A 402 -19.38 -17.44 22.73
CA ARG A 402 -20.13 -17.65 23.99
C ARG A 402 -19.25 -18.17 25.13
N ASN A 403 -18.17 -18.88 24.83
CA ASN A 403 -17.21 -19.42 25.78
C ASN A 403 -16.02 -18.48 26.02
N PHE A 404 -16.11 -17.19 25.67
CA PHE A 404 -15.00 -16.24 25.77
C PHE A 404 -14.38 -16.18 27.18
N ASP A 405 -15.21 -16.14 28.22
CA ASP A 405 -14.76 -16.08 29.61
C ASP A 405 -14.06 -17.37 30.08
N GLU A 406 -14.21 -18.47 29.33
CA GLU A 406 -13.57 -19.75 29.60
C GLU A 406 -12.21 -19.91 28.89
N LEU A 407 -11.86 -18.96 28.00
CA LEU A 407 -10.61 -18.98 27.24
C LEU A 407 -9.43 -18.45 28.09
N GLY A 408 -8.22 -18.93 27.80
CA GLY A 408 -7.01 -18.35 28.38
C GLY A 408 -6.75 -16.92 27.85
N GLU A 409 -6.01 -16.10 28.62
CA GLU A 409 -5.79 -14.67 28.32
C GLU A 409 -5.29 -14.40 26.89
N THR A 410 -4.37 -15.23 26.39
CA THR A 410 -3.85 -15.12 25.02
C THR A 410 -4.93 -15.32 23.97
N GLU A 411 -5.81 -16.29 24.19
CA GLU A 411 -6.89 -16.59 23.25
C GLU A 411 -8.01 -15.55 23.35
N GLN A 412 -8.32 -15.08 24.56
CA GLN A 412 -9.19 -13.92 24.76
C GLN A 412 -8.68 -12.69 23.99
N HIS A 413 -7.38 -12.39 24.08
CA HIS A 413 -6.79 -11.27 23.35
C HIS A 413 -6.97 -11.42 21.83
N LYS A 414 -6.72 -12.61 21.27
CA LYS A 414 -6.96 -12.89 19.84
C LYS A 414 -8.42 -12.70 19.45
N GLN A 415 -9.36 -13.21 20.25
CA GLN A 415 -10.79 -13.06 19.98
C GLN A 415 -11.23 -11.59 20.03
N VAL A 416 -10.68 -10.77 20.94
CA VAL A 416 -10.94 -9.32 21.00
C VAL A 416 -10.39 -8.61 19.76
N MET A 417 -9.18 -8.95 19.32
CA MET A 417 -8.58 -8.36 18.12
C MET A 417 -9.35 -8.74 16.85
N LEU A 418 -9.77 -10.00 16.73
CA LEU A 418 -10.60 -10.49 15.64
C LEU A 418 -11.98 -9.82 15.64
N LEU A 419 -12.63 -9.70 16.81
CA LEU A 419 -13.89 -8.97 16.94
C LEU A 419 -13.74 -7.54 16.42
N ARG A 420 -12.66 -6.86 16.79
CA ARG A 420 -12.42 -5.49 16.33
C ARG A 420 -12.28 -5.39 14.81
N GLN A 421 -11.56 -6.32 14.17
CA GLN A 421 -11.45 -6.35 12.70
C GLN A 421 -12.82 -6.57 12.03
N ARG A 422 -13.60 -7.54 12.53
CA ARG A 422 -14.97 -7.80 12.06
C ARG A 422 -15.88 -6.57 12.23
N GLN A 423 -15.80 -5.91 13.39
CA GLN A 423 -16.58 -4.71 13.69
C GLN A 423 -16.26 -3.58 12.72
N LEU A 424 -14.98 -3.30 12.48
CA LEU A 424 -14.55 -2.25 11.55
C LEU A 424 -15.03 -2.53 10.12
N HIS A 425 -14.92 -3.79 9.67
CA HIS A 425 -15.44 -4.22 8.36
C HIS A 425 -16.94 -3.95 8.27
N TYR A 426 -17.69 -4.44 9.26
CA TYR A 426 -19.14 -4.29 9.34
C TYR A 426 -19.57 -2.82 9.36
N PHE A 427 -18.96 -2.00 10.24
CA PHE A 427 -19.29 -0.58 10.37
C PHE A 427 -18.99 0.20 9.10
N TYR A 428 -17.86 -0.08 8.43
CA TYR A 428 -17.53 0.58 7.18
C TYR A 428 -18.54 0.22 6.09
N PHE A 429 -18.88 -1.06 5.96
CA PHE A 429 -19.86 -1.52 4.98
C PHE A 429 -21.24 -0.89 5.23
N ALA A 430 -21.72 -0.90 6.48
CA ALA A 430 -23.00 -0.32 6.87
C ALA A 430 -23.05 1.20 6.62
N ALA A 431 -22.00 1.93 7.04
CA ALA A 431 -21.91 3.36 6.77
C ALA A 431 -21.85 3.66 5.26
N THR A 432 -21.15 2.83 4.48
CA THR A 432 -21.08 2.98 3.01
C THR A 432 -22.46 2.83 2.38
N ALA A 433 -23.25 1.86 2.84
CA ALA A 433 -24.64 1.68 2.39
C ALA A 433 -25.51 2.91 2.68
N GLU A 434 -25.30 3.57 3.83
CA GLU A 434 -26.09 4.73 4.26
C GLU A 434 -25.66 6.04 3.58
N PHE A 435 -24.36 6.32 3.54
CA PHE A 435 -23.83 7.66 3.17
C PHE A 435 -23.18 7.71 1.78
N ASN A 436 -22.89 6.57 1.15
CA ASN A 436 -22.24 6.49 -0.15
C ASN A 436 -22.85 5.37 -1.02
N SER A 437 -24.11 5.54 -1.39
CA SER A 437 -24.87 4.55 -2.20
C SER A 437 -24.18 4.18 -3.52
N THR A 438 -23.46 5.13 -4.13
CA THR A 438 -22.68 4.87 -5.36
C THR A 438 -21.57 3.86 -5.12
N HIS A 439 -20.79 4.03 -4.04
CA HIS A 439 -19.75 3.07 -3.67
C HIS A 439 -20.35 1.76 -3.18
N TYR A 440 -21.42 1.79 -2.40
CA TYR A 440 -22.13 0.59 -1.97
C TYR A 440 -22.60 -0.26 -3.15
N ASN A 441 -23.24 0.35 -4.15
CA ASN A 441 -23.70 -0.37 -5.34
C ASN A 441 -22.52 -1.01 -6.09
N ALA A 442 -21.38 -0.31 -6.19
CA ALA A 442 -20.18 -0.87 -6.80
C ALA A 442 -19.56 -2.03 -5.99
N LEU A 443 -19.61 -1.96 -4.65
CA LEU A 443 -19.19 -3.06 -3.77
C LEU A 443 -20.11 -4.27 -3.91
N ALA A 444 -21.42 -4.05 -3.88
CA ALA A 444 -22.45 -5.07 -3.96
C ALA A 444 -22.63 -5.64 -5.37
N HIS A 445 -22.05 -5.00 -6.40
CA HIS A 445 -22.10 -5.50 -7.76
C HIS A 445 -21.42 -6.88 -7.84
N ASP A 446 -22.09 -7.81 -8.52
CA ASP A 446 -21.61 -9.18 -8.69
C ASP A 446 -20.17 -9.21 -9.20
N PHE A 447 -19.32 -10.05 -8.60
CA PHE A 447 -17.91 -10.22 -8.96
C PHE A 447 -17.07 -8.94 -8.91
N SER A 448 -17.46 -7.90 -8.15
CA SER A 448 -16.67 -6.67 -7.96
C SER A 448 -15.27 -6.96 -7.43
N LEU A 449 -15.17 -7.80 -6.39
CA LEU A 449 -13.89 -8.22 -5.80
C LEU A 449 -13.02 -8.98 -6.80
N LEU A 450 -13.59 -9.90 -7.57
CA LEU A 450 -12.85 -10.66 -8.58
C LEU A 450 -12.25 -9.74 -9.65
N ARG A 451 -13.02 -8.78 -10.17
CA ARG A 451 -12.53 -7.80 -11.16
C ARG A 451 -11.33 -7.01 -10.62
N ARG A 452 -11.41 -6.60 -9.35
CA ARG A 452 -10.31 -5.90 -8.67
C ARG A 452 -9.09 -6.79 -8.51
N ARG A 453 -9.24 -8.02 -8.01
CA ARG A 453 -8.12 -8.96 -7.85
C ARG A 453 -7.42 -9.24 -9.18
N LEU A 454 -8.19 -9.54 -10.24
CA LEU A 454 -7.64 -9.72 -11.60
C LEU A 454 -6.80 -8.53 -12.05
N PHE A 455 -7.32 -7.31 -11.88
CA PHE A 455 -6.59 -6.09 -12.22
C PHE A 455 -5.32 -5.88 -11.38
N HIS A 456 -5.38 -6.11 -10.07
CA HIS A 456 -4.24 -5.97 -9.17
C HIS A 456 -3.16 -7.02 -9.47
N HIS A 457 -3.55 -8.29 -9.58
CA HIS A 457 -2.63 -9.41 -9.81
C HIS A 457 -2.03 -9.41 -11.22
N ALA A 458 -2.76 -8.94 -12.23
CA ALA A 458 -2.20 -8.70 -13.57
C ALA A 458 -1.20 -7.54 -13.59
N SER A 459 -1.18 -6.71 -12.55
CA SER A 459 -0.27 -5.57 -12.42
C SER A 459 0.95 -5.86 -11.56
N TYR A 460 0.99 -6.99 -10.85
CA TYR A 460 2.10 -7.37 -9.99
C TYR A 460 3.39 -7.59 -10.80
N PRO A 461 4.55 -7.27 -10.20
CA PRO A 461 5.83 -7.54 -10.84
C PRO A 461 6.10 -9.04 -10.96
N TRP A 462 6.84 -9.44 -12.00
CA TRP A 462 7.40 -10.79 -12.07
C TRP A 462 8.41 -11.05 -10.93
N GLU A 463 7.99 -11.86 -9.97
CA GLU A 463 8.74 -12.16 -8.74
C GLU A 463 9.02 -13.67 -8.57
N GLY A 464 9.07 -14.41 -9.68
CA GLY A 464 9.34 -15.84 -9.66
C GLY A 464 8.13 -16.72 -9.31
N ASP A 465 6.92 -16.17 -9.42
CA ASP A 465 5.66 -16.85 -9.16
C ASP A 465 4.54 -16.39 -10.11
N SER A 466 3.61 -17.29 -10.46
CA SER A 466 2.49 -17.04 -11.36
C SER A 466 1.12 -17.51 -10.82
N VAL A 467 1.10 -18.13 -9.64
CA VAL A 467 -0.06 -18.85 -9.10
C VAL A 467 -1.24 -17.93 -8.85
N THR A 468 -1.01 -16.76 -8.24
CA THR A 468 -2.10 -15.86 -7.81
C THR A 468 -2.97 -15.38 -8.97
N LEU A 469 -2.36 -14.90 -10.06
CA LEU A 469 -3.11 -14.49 -11.26
C LEU A 469 -3.80 -15.69 -11.91
N LYS A 470 -3.11 -16.84 -11.98
CA LYS A 470 -3.68 -18.07 -12.56
C LYS A 470 -4.91 -18.55 -11.80
N ALA A 471 -4.88 -18.49 -10.47
CA ALA A 471 -6.00 -18.87 -9.62
C ALA A 471 -7.23 -17.99 -9.85
N ASP A 472 -7.05 -16.67 -10.01
CA ASP A 472 -8.16 -15.77 -10.36
C ASP A 472 -8.71 -16.02 -11.77
N LEU A 473 -7.86 -16.30 -12.75
CA LEU A 473 -8.29 -16.64 -14.11
C LEU A 473 -9.08 -17.96 -14.16
N ILE A 474 -8.64 -18.98 -13.41
CA ILE A 474 -9.39 -20.24 -13.25
C ILE A 474 -10.70 -19.99 -12.53
N PHE A 475 -10.72 -19.16 -11.49
CA PHE A 475 -11.96 -18.83 -10.79
C PHE A 475 -12.95 -18.13 -11.72
N LEU A 476 -12.48 -17.22 -12.57
CA LEU A 476 -13.28 -16.57 -13.60
C LEU A 476 -13.82 -17.58 -14.62
N GLU A 477 -12.98 -18.48 -15.13
CA GLU A 477 -13.36 -19.51 -16.10
C GLU A 477 -14.47 -20.43 -15.55
N LYS A 478 -14.31 -20.90 -14.31
CA LYS A 478 -15.34 -21.72 -13.62
C LYS A 478 -16.66 -20.99 -13.38
N ASN A 479 -16.61 -19.67 -13.19
CA ASN A 479 -17.79 -18.84 -12.92
C ASN A 479 -18.27 -18.05 -14.16
N TRP A 480 -17.74 -18.36 -15.35
CA TRP A 480 -18.03 -17.63 -16.58
C TRP A 480 -19.53 -17.47 -16.88
N PRO A 481 -20.38 -18.52 -16.75
CA PRO A 481 -21.81 -18.37 -17.00
C PRO A 481 -22.46 -17.30 -16.12
N ASN A 482 -22.06 -17.20 -14.85
CA ASN A 482 -22.60 -16.24 -13.89
C ASN A 482 -22.11 -14.81 -14.21
N ILE A 483 -20.83 -14.65 -14.56
CA ILE A 483 -20.26 -13.35 -14.93
C ILE A 483 -20.96 -12.77 -16.17
N MET A 484 -21.26 -13.63 -17.16
CA MET A 484 -21.96 -13.20 -18.37
C MET A 484 -23.43 -12.86 -18.13
N VAL A 485 -24.08 -13.48 -17.14
CA VAL A 485 -25.42 -13.07 -16.67
C VAL A 485 -25.36 -11.68 -16.04
N SER A 486 -24.42 -11.44 -15.13
CA SER A 486 -24.28 -10.13 -14.46
C SER A 486 -23.93 -8.99 -15.42
N ASN A 487 -23.27 -9.30 -16.55
CA ASN A 487 -22.87 -8.31 -17.56
C ASN A 487 -23.89 -8.12 -18.70
N SER A 488 -25.02 -8.82 -18.72
CA SER A 488 -25.95 -8.69 -19.86
C SER A 488 -27.41 -8.87 -19.48
N SER A 489 -28.25 -7.96 -19.98
CA SER A 489 -29.70 -8.15 -20.14
C SER A 489 -30.05 -9.04 -21.35
N MET A 490 -29.10 -9.84 -21.84
CA MET A 490 -29.22 -10.63 -23.07
C MET A 490 -29.87 -12.00 -22.79
N HIS A 491 -30.75 -12.44 -23.71
CA HIS A 491 -31.34 -13.77 -23.72
C HIS A 491 -30.27 -14.89 -23.74
N ASP A 492 -30.56 -16.02 -23.08
CA ASP A 492 -29.66 -17.17 -22.86
C ASP A 492 -28.95 -17.74 -24.11
N SER A 493 -29.45 -17.47 -25.32
CA SER A 493 -28.93 -18.04 -26.58
C SER A 493 -27.76 -17.28 -27.23
N ALA A 494 -27.27 -16.20 -26.62
CA ALA A 494 -26.20 -15.34 -27.19
C ALA A 494 -24.93 -15.22 -26.33
N ARG A 495 -24.73 -16.08 -25.32
CA ARG A 495 -23.55 -15.99 -24.44
C ARG A 495 -22.30 -16.57 -25.14
N PRO A 496 -21.22 -15.77 -25.36
CA PRO A 496 -19.98 -16.29 -25.90
C PRO A 496 -19.33 -17.29 -24.94
N PRO A 497 -18.66 -18.34 -25.45
CA PRO A 497 -17.85 -19.21 -24.62
C PRO A 497 -16.74 -18.41 -23.93
N CYS A 498 -16.23 -18.93 -22.81
CA CYS A 498 -15.08 -18.34 -22.14
C CYS A 498 -13.91 -18.30 -23.13
N PRO A 499 -13.26 -17.13 -23.34
CA PRO A 499 -12.15 -17.03 -24.30
C PRO A 499 -10.92 -17.82 -23.81
N ILE A 500 -10.83 -18.07 -22.50
CA ILE A 500 -9.75 -18.83 -21.88
C ILE A 500 -10.27 -20.16 -21.36
N VAL A 501 -9.43 -21.19 -21.44
CA VAL A 501 -9.73 -22.55 -20.96
C VAL A 501 -8.47 -23.10 -20.29
N PHE A 502 -8.66 -23.80 -19.17
CA PHE A 502 -7.61 -24.53 -18.47
C PHE A 502 -7.96 -26.02 -18.47
N SER A 503 -6.93 -26.86 -18.62
CA SER A 503 -7.08 -28.31 -18.42
C SER A 503 -7.35 -28.64 -16.96
N GLU A 504 -7.98 -29.79 -16.69
CA GLU A 504 -8.21 -30.25 -15.32
C GLU A 504 -6.89 -30.40 -14.54
N ASP A 505 -5.81 -30.81 -15.20
CA ASP A 505 -4.47 -30.90 -14.61
C ASP A 505 -3.93 -29.52 -14.22
N GLU A 506 -4.07 -28.50 -15.08
CA GLU A 506 -3.70 -27.11 -14.75
C GLU A 506 -4.49 -26.56 -13.57
N VAL A 507 -5.79 -26.87 -13.51
CA VAL A 507 -6.67 -26.45 -12.42
C VAL A 507 -6.27 -27.10 -11.10
N ASN A 508 -6.09 -28.42 -11.09
CA ASN A 508 -5.73 -29.16 -9.88
C ASN A 508 -4.36 -28.74 -9.36
N GLU A 509 -3.38 -28.55 -10.25
CA GLU A 509 -2.06 -28.08 -9.86
C GLU A 509 -2.09 -26.66 -9.31
N CYS A 510 -2.80 -25.74 -9.97
CA CYS A 510 -2.92 -24.37 -9.49
C CYS A 510 -3.58 -24.30 -8.10
N LEU A 511 -4.63 -25.08 -7.87
CA LEU A 511 -5.29 -25.13 -6.55
C LEU A 511 -4.35 -25.68 -5.47
N ARG A 512 -3.63 -26.77 -5.78
CA ARG A 512 -2.63 -27.35 -4.86
C ARG A 512 -1.55 -26.33 -4.49
N MET A 513 -1.02 -25.60 -5.47
CA MET A 513 0.01 -24.59 -5.27
C MET A 513 -0.53 -23.38 -4.49
N ASN A 514 -1.74 -22.91 -4.81
CA ASN A 514 -2.37 -21.80 -4.11
C ASN A 514 -2.62 -22.12 -2.63
N THR A 515 -3.07 -23.34 -2.31
CA THR A 515 -3.18 -23.80 -0.91
C THR A 515 -1.83 -23.79 -0.20
N ALA A 516 -0.77 -24.30 -0.83
CA ALA A 516 0.57 -24.30 -0.25
C ALA A 516 1.12 -22.87 -0.03
N GLN A 517 0.77 -21.91 -0.90
CA GLN A 517 1.13 -20.51 -0.72
C GLN A 517 0.42 -19.87 0.47
N ILE A 518 -0.89 -20.11 0.61
CA ILE A 518 -1.67 -19.62 1.76
C ILE A 518 -1.06 -20.14 3.07
N GLU A 519 -0.74 -21.44 3.14
CA GLU A 519 -0.09 -22.04 4.31
C GLU A 519 1.28 -21.41 4.59
N ALA A 520 2.10 -21.17 3.56
CA ALA A 520 3.39 -20.52 3.70
C ALA A 520 3.29 -19.04 4.15
N ASP A 521 2.27 -18.32 3.68
CA ASP A 521 2.00 -16.93 4.07
C ASP A 521 1.51 -16.84 5.53
N GLU A 522 0.66 -17.77 5.96
CA GLU A 522 0.25 -17.90 7.36
C GLU A 522 1.45 -18.18 8.29
N GLN A 523 2.35 -19.07 7.88
CA GLN A 523 3.59 -19.35 8.60
C GLN A 523 4.49 -18.12 8.68
N LEU A 524 4.70 -17.41 7.56
CA LEU A 524 5.46 -16.16 7.53
C LEU A 524 4.88 -15.15 8.52
N GLN A 525 3.56 -14.99 8.51
CA GLN A 525 2.86 -14.04 9.36
C GLN A 525 3.01 -14.41 10.84
N ALA A 526 2.93 -15.70 11.18
CA ALA A 526 3.20 -16.19 12.53
C ALA A 526 4.65 -15.88 12.95
N CYS A 527 5.63 -16.09 12.07
CA CYS A 527 7.03 -15.74 12.34
C CYS A 527 7.20 -14.24 12.56
N ARG A 528 6.60 -13.40 11.72
CA ARG A 528 6.62 -11.93 11.86
C ARG A 528 6.02 -11.47 13.19
N HIS A 529 4.89 -12.05 13.61
CA HIS A 529 4.28 -11.77 14.91
C HIS A 529 5.18 -12.19 16.08
N ALA A 530 5.84 -13.35 15.99
CA ALA A 530 6.71 -13.85 17.06
C ALA A 530 7.91 -12.91 17.31
N ILE A 531 8.50 -12.36 16.25
CA ILE A 531 9.65 -11.45 16.38
C ILE A 531 9.24 -9.97 16.47
N GLY A 532 8.00 -9.62 16.16
CA GLY A 532 7.45 -8.28 16.28
C GLY A 532 7.82 -7.35 15.11
N ILE A 533 7.72 -7.83 13.87
CA ILE A 533 7.98 -7.01 12.67
C ILE A 533 6.80 -6.91 11.72
N GLY A 534 6.79 -5.83 10.92
CA GLY A 534 5.88 -5.68 9.78
C GLY A 534 6.37 -6.39 8.51
N THR A 535 5.60 -6.24 7.42
CA THR A 535 5.88 -6.85 6.11
C THR A 535 7.20 -6.39 5.50
N GLU A 536 7.52 -5.12 5.68
CA GLU A 536 8.71 -4.45 5.14
C GLU A 536 9.98 -4.71 5.95
N GLY A 537 9.90 -5.40 7.09
CA GLY A 537 11.07 -5.66 7.94
C GLY A 537 11.61 -4.45 8.69
N TRP A 538 10.92 -3.31 8.59
CA TRP A 538 11.26 -2.09 9.33
C TRP A 538 10.91 -2.23 10.82
N VAL A 539 11.81 -1.74 11.67
CA VAL A 539 11.71 -1.76 13.12
C VAL A 539 12.16 -0.40 13.68
N PRO A 540 11.44 0.16 14.67
CA PRO A 540 11.90 1.33 15.42
C PRO A 540 13.31 1.13 15.99
N LEU A 541 14.12 2.20 15.98
CA LEU A 541 15.54 2.11 16.35
C LEU A 541 15.77 1.57 17.76
N ASP A 542 14.88 1.92 18.70
CA ASP A 542 14.90 1.50 20.11
C ASP A 542 14.55 0.01 20.30
N GLN A 543 13.80 -0.58 19.37
CA GLN A 543 13.37 -1.99 19.43
C GLN A 543 14.26 -2.92 18.59
N TYR A 544 15.10 -2.37 17.70
CA TYR A 544 15.86 -3.15 16.72
C TYR A 544 16.70 -4.29 17.33
N ASN A 545 17.43 -4.02 18.42
CA ASN A 545 18.31 -5.03 19.03
C ASN A 545 17.51 -6.21 19.60
N GLU A 546 16.37 -5.94 20.25
CA GLU A 546 15.50 -6.97 20.82
C GLU A 546 14.85 -7.81 19.72
N VAL A 547 14.34 -7.17 18.67
CA VAL A 547 13.76 -7.85 17.51
C VAL A 547 14.83 -8.70 16.82
N LYS A 548 16.05 -8.18 16.62
CA LYS A 548 17.14 -8.94 16.00
C LYS A 548 17.54 -10.14 16.85
N GLN A 549 17.51 -10.02 18.18
CA GLN A 549 17.75 -11.16 19.08
C GLN A 549 16.66 -12.23 18.95
N ARG A 550 15.38 -11.83 18.89
CA ARG A 550 14.26 -12.76 18.66
C ARG A 550 14.36 -13.46 17.30
N GLU A 551 14.75 -12.73 16.26
CA GLU A 551 15.00 -13.29 14.92
C GLU A 551 16.15 -14.31 14.92
N CYS A 552 17.29 -13.97 15.53
CA CYS A 552 18.42 -14.90 15.69
C CYS A 552 18.01 -16.17 16.46
N LYS A 553 17.20 -16.02 17.52
CA LYS A 553 16.68 -17.17 18.28
C LYS A 553 15.75 -18.02 17.41
N LEU A 554 14.81 -17.40 16.69
CA LEU A 554 13.91 -18.10 15.80
C LEU A 554 14.69 -18.90 14.73
N LYS A 555 15.76 -18.33 14.17
CA LYS A 555 16.65 -19.02 13.23
C LYS A 555 17.35 -20.22 13.87
N ALA A 556 17.87 -20.06 15.09
CA ALA A 556 18.52 -21.16 15.82
C ALA A 556 17.54 -22.29 16.14
N ASP A 557 16.37 -21.96 16.67
CA ASP A 557 15.32 -22.94 17.01
C ASP A 557 14.86 -23.71 15.75
N ALA A 558 14.73 -23.03 14.61
CA ALA A 558 14.39 -23.66 13.33
C ALA A 558 15.50 -24.62 12.83
N LEU A 559 16.77 -24.26 12.99
CA LEU A 559 17.90 -25.11 12.61
C LEU A 559 18.05 -26.34 13.52
N GLU A 560 17.78 -26.20 14.82
CA GLU A 560 17.75 -27.32 15.76
C GLU A 560 16.62 -28.30 15.44
N ALA A 561 15.44 -27.77 15.09
CA ALA A 561 14.27 -28.55 14.71
C ALA A 561 14.39 -29.28 13.36
N GLY A 562 15.32 -28.87 12.48
CA GLY A 562 15.52 -29.53 11.19
C GLY A 562 15.88 -31.02 11.35
N GLU A 563 15.17 -31.90 10.65
CA GLU A 563 15.28 -33.36 10.84
C GLU A 563 16.47 -33.96 10.10
N SER A 564 16.92 -33.28 9.03
CA SER A 564 17.99 -33.74 8.15
C SER A 564 19.04 -32.65 7.90
N GLU A 565 20.25 -33.05 7.49
CA GLU A 565 21.31 -32.12 7.12
C GLU A 565 20.92 -31.29 5.88
N GLU A 566 20.21 -31.90 4.93
CA GLU A 566 19.71 -31.20 3.74
C GLU A 566 18.71 -30.10 4.12
N GLU A 567 17.80 -30.36 5.05
CA GLU A 567 16.84 -29.37 5.54
C GLU A 567 17.54 -28.20 6.24
N ARG A 568 18.51 -28.49 7.12
CA ARG A 568 19.30 -27.44 7.79
C ARG A 568 20.06 -26.57 6.79
N LEU A 569 20.62 -27.19 5.75
CA LEU A 569 21.28 -26.46 4.67
C LEU A 569 20.31 -25.53 3.94
N ARG A 570 19.11 -26.02 3.59
CA ARG A 570 18.07 -25.20 2.93
C ARG A 570 17.60 -24.03 3.78
N LEU A 571 17.38 -24.25 5.08
CA LEU A 571 17.03 -23.19 6.02
C LEU A 571 18.12 -22.13 6.10
N CYS A 572 19.40 -22.51 6.11
CA CYS A 572 20.52 -21.57 6.07
C CYS A 572 20.59 -20.78 4.74
N GLU A 573 20.41 -21.43 3.60
CA GLU A 573 20.48 -20.80 2.26
C GLU A 573 19.29 -19.87 1.97
N HIS A 574 18.13 -20.15 2.57
CA HIS A 574 16.87 -19.50 2.20
C HIS A 574 16.11 -18.90 3.38
N TRP A 575 16.79 -18.64 4.49
CA TRP A 575 16.17 -18.04 5.67
C TRP A 575 15.41 -16.76 5.32
N MET A 576 14.15 -16.68 5.73
CA MET A 576 13.20 -15.65 5.30
C MET A 576 13.56 -14.21 5.67
N PHE A 577 14.46 -13.99 6.63
CA PHE A 577 14.84 -12.66 7.13
C PHE A 577 16.30 -12.29 6.84
N ASP A 578 17.02 -13.07 6.03
CA ASP A 578 18.37 -12.70 5.60
C ASP A 578 18.34 -11.62 4.50
N ASP A 579 19.45 -10.91 4.35
CA ASP A 579 19.71 -10.02 3.21
C ASP A 579 19.62 -10.78 1.87
N PHE A 580 19.22 -10.08 0.81
CA PHE A 580 19.19 -10.61 -0.56
C PHE A 580 19.42 -9.53 -1.60
N ASP A 581 19.81 -9.97 -2.80
CA ASP A 581 19.92 -9.10 -3.97
C ASP A 581 18.54 -8.74 -4.52
N GLU A 582 18.08 -7.52 -4.24
CA GLU A 582 16.84 -6.96 -4.79
C GLU A 582 16.96 -6.65 -6.30
N GLU A 583 18.16 -6.43 -6.85
CA GLU A 583 18.35 -6.12 -8.28
C GLU A 583 17.91 -7.28 -9.19
N GLU A 584 17.81 -8.49 -8.65
CA GLU A 584 17.23 -9.62 -9.37
C GLU A 584 15.75 -9.42 -9.71
N TYR A 585 15.00 -8.66 -8.90
CA TYR A 585 13.55 -8.48 -8.95
C TYR A 585 13.10 -7.08 -9.42
N LEU A 586 14.03 -6.13 -9.49
CA LEU A 586 13.82 -4.74 -9.93
C LEU A 586 13.72 -4.58 -11.45
#